data_AF-A0AAU5PH98-F1
#
_entry.id   AF-A0AAU5PH98-F1
#
_cell.length_a   1.000
_cell.length_b   1.000
_cell.length_c   1.000
_cell.angle_alpha   90.00
_cell.angle_beta   90.00
_cell.angle_gamma   90.00
#
_symmetry.space_group_name_H-M   'P 1'
#
loop_
_entity.id
_entity.type
_entity.pdbx_description
1 polymer ?
#
loop_
_entity_poly.entity_id
_entity_poly.type
_entity_poly.pdbx_seq_one_letter_code
_entity_poly.pdbx_strand_id
1 'polypeptide(L)'
;MIRAGRADKVRTLTDLAAQRGLSVRRYQELKPYKDKGFPAPISSDGAKTLLFDGDQVDAHLAGDPVPDLPGTDHDEDLLDRRECAALAGVRTESWNSYRARLAEHLAVVGGVEHWPRGAVLALRRTQASRPAAGGRPKRAGDQIPRDQILDLTAQLLDADPATTAARVTDTLGVHRDTAQRALTTLRAERIADHLTTHRALTPEQAAAELGYPAGQVRTATRQALTLLRGRAAAPYLAAVVEALRTAGLTDPATAPAVHYDGDTVRAAVPLAAGAPAAALVWDEETGWHTADSRRHPAASTPLLDGHTHPDPTTLLNALTN
;
A
#
# COMPACT_ATOMS: atom_id res chain seq x y z
N MET A 1 2.60 25.99 14.99
CA MET A 1 1.91 25.58 16.22
C MET A 1 1.15 26.77 16.75
N ILE A 2 -0.13 26.58 17.12
CA ILE A 2 -0.93 27.62 17.77
C ILE A 2 -0.68 27.53 19.28
N ARG A 3 -0.24 28.62 19.90
CA ARG A 3 0.05 28.65 21.34
C ARG A 3 -1.24 28.56 22.17
N ALA A 4 -1.12 27.96 23.35
CA ALA A 4 -2.21 27.87 24.32
C ALA A 4 -2.88 29.23 24.56
N GLY A 5 -4.23 29.24 24.57
CA GLY A 5 -5.03 30.46 24.75
C GLY A 5 -5.02 31.45 23.58
N ARG A 6 -4.52 31.06 22.39
CA ARG A 6 -4.51 31.92 21.19
C ARG A 6 -5.29 31.36 19.99
N ALA A 7 -6.08 30.31 20.20
CA ALA A 7 -6.86 29.68 19.13
C ALA A 7 -7.90 30.61 18.52
N ASP A 8 -8.49 31.50 19.33
CA ASP A 8 -9.43 32.54 18.95
C ASP A 8 -8.78 33.67 18.13
N LYS A 9 -7.45 33.79 18.18
CA LYS A 9 -6.68 34.83 17.49
C LYS A 9 -6.17 34.39 16.13
N VAL A 10 -6.44 33.15 15.73
CA VAL A 10 -5.93 32.61 14.47
C VAL A 10 -6.66 33.23 13.28
N ARG A 11 -5.91 33.69 12.29
CA ARG A 11 -6.42 34.22 11.02
C ARG A 11 -5.95 33.40 9.84
N THR A 12 -6.86 33.16 8.91
CA THR A 12 -6.59 32.59 7.58
C THR A 12 -6.27 33.69 6.58
N LEU A 13 -5.77 33.33 5.40
CA LEU A 13 -5.62 34.28 4.29
C LEU A 13 -6.95 34.95 3.89
N THR A 14 -8.09 34.27 4.10
CA THR A 14 -9.41 34.85 3.84
C THR A 14 -9.71 35.99 4.80
N ASP A 15 -9.41 35.79 6.09
CA ASP A 15 -9.62 36.81 7.13
C ASP A 15 -8.70 38.02 6.89
N LEU A 16 -7.45 37.77 6.53
CA LEU A 16 -6.49 38.84 6.20
C LEU A 16 -6.88 39.63 4.95
N ALA A 17 -7.41 38.95 3.93
CA ALA A 17 -7.92 39.61 2.74
C ALA A 17 -9.13 40.49 3.06
N ALA A 18 -10.07 39.96 3.84
CA ALA A 18 -11.26 40.69 4.29
C ALA A 18 -10.90 41.93 5.12
N GLN A 19 -9.93 41.80 6.04
CA GLN A 19 -9.42 42.91 6.85
C GLN A 19 -8.89 44.07 6.00
N ARG A 20 -8.31 43.77 4.83
CA ARG A 20 -7.79 44.77 3.89
C ARG A 20 -8.79 45.21 2.80
N GLY A 21 -10.04 44.76 2.87
CA GLY A 21 -11.04 45.05 1.83
C GLY A 21 -10.69 44.48 0.46
N LEU A 22 -9.93 43.37 0.41
CA LEU A 22 -9.49 42.71 -0.81
C LEU A 22 -10.20 41.36 -0.99
N SER A 23 -10.36 40.94 -2.26
CA SER A 23 -10.74 39.55 -2.53
C SER A 23 -9.58 38.60 -2.19
N VAL A 24 -9.90 37.37 -1.77
CA VAL A 24 -8.89 36.36 -1.41
C VAL A 24 -7.90 36.13 -2.56
N ARG A 25 -8.40 36.07 -3.80
CA ARG A 25 -7.57 35.92 -5.01
C ARG A 25 -6.57 37.07 -5.15
N ARG A 26 -7.02 38.33 -5.04
CA ARG A 26 -6.12 39.48 -5.17
C ARG A 26 -5.09 39.52 -4.04
N TYR A 27 -5.47 39.13 -2.83
CA TYR A 27 -4.55 39.02 -1.71
C TYR A 27 -3.45 37.96 -1.95
N GLN A 28 -3.81 36.81 -2.53
CA GLN A 28 -2.87 35.76 -2.92
C GLN A 28 -1.96 36.14 -4.09
N GLU A 29 -2.43 37.00 -5.01
CA GLU A 29 -1.62 37.53 -6.11
C GLU A 29 -0.58 38.53 -5.60
N LEU A 30 -0.99 39.46 -4.73
CA LEU A 30 -0.11 40.48 -4.14
C LEU A 30 0.89 39.91 -3.14
N LYS A 31 0.52 38.83 -2.43
CA LYS A 31 1.36 38.16 -1.42
C LYS A 31 1.95 39.10 -0.35
N PRO A 32 1.18 40.03 0.24
CA PRO A 32 1.72 40.95 1.25
C PRO A 32 2.27 40.22 2.48
N TYR A 33 1.78 39.01 2.75
CA TYR A 33 2.29 38.13 3.81
C TYR A 33 3.70 37.57 3.55
N LYS A 34 4.32 37.90 2.41
CA LYS A 34 5.72 37.60 2.09
C LYS A 34 6.63 38.83 2.17
N ASP A 35 6.06 40.00 2.46
CA ASP A 35 6.84 41.23 2.58
C ASP A 35 7.79 41.14 3.78
N LYS A 36 8.93 41.82 3.67
CA LYS A 36 9.94 41.84 4.73
C LYS A 36 9.32 42.45 6.00
N GLY A 37 9.39 41.72 7.10
CA GLY A 37 8.87 42.15 8.40
C GLY A 37 7.41 41.75 8.67
N PHE A 38 6.71 41.14 7.71
CA PHE A 38 5.40 40.54 7.97
C PHE A 38 5.55 39.37 8.96
N PRO A 39 4.63 39.19 9.92
CA PRO A 39 4.68 38.09 10.88
C PRO A 39 4.79 36.72 10.21
N ALA A 40 5.63 35.85 10.78
CA ALA A 40 5.74 34.48 10.31
C ALA A 40 4.41 33.73 10.50
N PRO A 41 4.02 32.83 9.59
CA PRO A 41 2.85 31.99 9.79
C PRO A 41 3.05 31.07 11.00
N ILE A 42 1.97 30.84 11.75
CA ILE A 42 1.92 29.89 12.86
C ILE A 42 1.54 28.47 12.41
N SER A 43 1.29 28.24 11.12
CA SER A 43 1.18 26.89 10.55
C SER A 43 2.55 26.23 10.37
N SER A 44 2.63 24.90 10.32
CA SER A 44 3.91 24.22 10.04
C SER A 44 4.52 24.62 8.69
N ASP A 45 5.84 24.48 8.58
CA ASP A 45 6.54 24.73 7.32
C ASP A 45 5.98 23.84 6.20
N GLY A 46 5.74 24.44 5.03
CA GLY A 46 5.11 23.83 3.87
C GLY A 46 3.63 23.45 4.03
N ALA A 47 2.91 23.97 5.03
CA ALA A 47 1.47 23.79 5.16
C ALA A 47 0.71 24.37 3.96
N LYS A 48 -0.35 23.68 3.51
CA LYS A 48 -1.20 24.16 2.40
C LYS A 48 -2.04 25.37 2.79
N THR A 49 -2.53 25.38 4.02
CA THR A 49 -3.30 26.49 4.59
C THR A 49 -2.38 27.25 5.54
N LEU A 50 -2.09 28.51 5.20
CA LEU A 50 -1.31 29.39 6.07
C LEU A 50 -2.23 29.98 7.14
N LEU A 51 -1.80 29.84 8.39
CA LEU A 51 -2.44 30.42 9.56
C LEU A 51 -1.51 31.48 10.15
N PHE A 52 -2.08 32.58 10.62
CA PHE A 52 -1.34 33.68 11.22
C PHE A 52 -1.92 34.02 12.59
N ASP A 53 -1.09 34.57 13.46
CA ASP A 53 -1.55 35.15 14.72
C ASP A 53 -2.11 36.55 14.48
N GLY A 54 -3.36 36.77 14.85
CA GLY A 54 -4.11 38.00 14.60
C GLY A 54 -3.51 39.22 15.28
N ASP A 55 -3.04 39.11 16.52
CA ASP A 55 -2.44 40.24 17.24
C ASP A 55 -1.12 40.65 16.58
N GLN A 56 -0.31 39.67 16.17
CA GLN A 56 0.94 39.96 15.47
C GLN A 56 0.69 40.66 14.14
N VAL A 57 -0.30 40.20 13.39
CA VAL A 57 -0.69 40.83 12.13
C VAL A 57 -1.23 42.24 12.37
N ASP A 58 -2.09 42.44 13.36
CA ASP A 58 -2.64 43.76 13.68
C ASP A 58 -1.54 44.76 14.06
N ALA A 59 -0.60 44.36 14.93
CA ALA A 59 0.53 45.20 15.30
C ALA A 59 1.36 45.58 14.06
N HIS A 60 1.70 44.60 13.21
CA HIS A 60 2.43 44.86 11.97
C HIS A 60 1.70 45.85 11.05
N LEU A 61 0.38 45.70 10.90
CA LEU A 61 -0.45 46.56 10.06
C LEU A 61 -0.59 47.98 10.63
N ALA A 62 -0.62 48.13 11.95
CA ALA A 62 -0.63 49.42 12.63
C ALA A 62 0.73 50.13 12.60
N GLY A 63 1.80 49.42 12.23
CA GLY A 63 3.18 49.92 12.33
C GLY A 63 3.76 49.84 13.75
N ASP A 64 3.08 49.12 14.64
CA ASP A 64 3.50 48.88 16.01
C ASP A 64 4.53 47.74 16.07
N PRO A 65 5.35 47.66 17.13
CA PRO A 65 6.20 46.51 17.39
C PRO A 65 5.38 45.21 17.45
N VAL A 66 5.75 44.22 16.64
CA VAL A 66 5.07 42.91 16.62
C VAL A 66 5.36 42.18 17.95
N PRO A 67 4.33 41.83 18.75
CA PRO A 67 4.53 41.13 20.00
C PRO A 67 5.09 39.73 19.77
N ASP A 68 6.02 39.30 20.62
CA ASP A 68 6.52 37.93 20.59
C ASP A 68 5.43 36.95 21.06
N LEU A 69 5.35 35.80 20.38
CA LEU A 69 4.55 34.69 20.86
C LEU A 69 5.23 34.05 22.08
N PRO A 70 4.45 33.49 23.03
CA PRO A 70 5.02 32.72 24.14
C PRO A 70 6.04 31.69 23.63
N GLY A 71 7.26 31.71 24.17
CA GLY A 71 8.34 30.82 23.73
C GLY A 71 8.26 29.43 24.35
N THR A 72 7.66 29.31 25.53
CA THR A 72 7.56 28.07 26.30
C THR A 72 6.45 27.18 25.76
N ASP A 73 6.75 25.90 25.57
CA ASP A 73 5.77 24.91 25.15
C ASP A 73 4.76 24.61 26.27
N HIS A 74 3.49 24.49 25.91
CA HIS A 74 2.38 24.18 26.82
C HIS A 74 1.62 22.93 26.36
N ASP A 75 1.02 22.20 27.30
CA ASP A 75 0.24 20.98 26.97
C ASP A 75 -1.01 21.27 26.14
N GLU A 76 -1.52 22.50 26.21
CA GLU A 76 -2.66 22.96 25.41
C GLU A 76 -2.26 23.62 24.08
N ASP A 77 -0.97 23.66 23.76
CA ASP A 77 -0.55 24.09 22.43
C ASP A 77 -1.19 23.19 21.37
N LEU A 78 -1.81 23.79 20.36
CA LEU A 78 -2.48 23.06 19.29
C LEU A 78 -1.48 22.83 18.15
N LEU A 79 -1.23 21.55 17.91
CA LEU A 79 -0.30 21.05 16.90
C LEU A 79 -1.05 20.60 15.66
N ASP A 80 -0.59 21.02 14.49
CA ASP A 80 -1.11 20.45 13.25
C ASP A 80 -0.60 19.01 13.04
N ARG A 81 -1.05 18.37 11.95
CA ARG A 81 -0.65 17.01 11.60
C ARG A 81 0.87 16.79 11.53
N ARG A 82 1.64 17.73 10.97
CA ARG A 82 3.10 17.57 10.80
C ARG A 82 3.79 17.71 12.14
N GLU A 83 3.37 18.67 12.93
CA GLU A 83 3.90 18.93 14.27
C GLU A 83 3.62 17.78 15.23
N CYS A 84 2.40 17.23 15.15
CA CYS A 84 2.04 16.01 15.88
C CYS A 84 2.94 14.83 15.52
N ALA A 85 3.15 14.59 14.23
CA ALA A 85 4.01 13.51 13.75
C ALA A 85 5.46 13.67 14.24
N ALA A 86 6.00 14.89 14.16
CA ALA A 86 7.32 15.22 14.66
C ALA A 86 7.43 14.99 16.18
N LEU A 87 6.45 15.45 16.96
CA LEU A 87 6.44 15.27 18.42
C LEU A 87 6.33 13.79 18.83
N ALA A 88 5.56 13.01 18.08
CA ALA A 88 5.39 11.58 18.28
C ALA A 88 6.58 10.74 17.76
N GLY A 89 7.47 11.32 16.95
CA GLY A 89 8.61 10.61 16.36
C GLY A 89 8.22 9.65 15.23
N VAL A 90 7.16 9.96 14.49
CA VAL A 90 6.65 9.15 13.36
C VAL A 90 6.64 9.94 12.06
N ARG A 91 6.51 9.25 10.92
CA ARG A 91 6.31 9.91 9.62
C ARG A 91 4.93 10.56 9.56
N THR A 92 4.81 11.67 8.83
CA THR A 92 3.55 12.40 8.63
C THR A 92 2.44 11.51 8.06
N GLU A 93 2.76 10.55 7.21
CA GLU A 93 1.82 9.56 6.64
C GLU A 93 1.29 8.62 7.72
N SER A 94 2.17 8.16 8.61
CA SER A 94 1.82 7.27 9.72
C SER A 94 0.86 7.94 10.73
N TRP A 95 0.88 9.27 10.85
CA TRP A 95 -0.03 10.02 11.72
C TRP A 95 -1.52 9.71 11.45
N ASN A 96 -1.89 9.36 10.21
CA ASN A 96 -3.26 9.02 9.84
C ASN A 96 -3.84 7.86 10.67
N SER A 97 -3.02 6.90 11.07
CA SER A 97 -3.44 5.78 11.91
C SER A 97 -3.60 6.18 13.38
N TYR A 98 -2.94 7.25 13.82
CA TYR A 98 -2.97 7.73 15.20
C TYR A 98 -4.07 8.74 15.46
N ARG A 99 -4.42 9.58 14.48
CA ARG A 99 -5.44 10.64 14.68
C ARG A 99 -6.79 10.11 15.14
N ALA A 100 -7.18 8.91 14.71
CA ALA A 100 -8.43 8.27 15.14
C ALA A 100 -8.48 7.99 16.65
N ARG A 101 -7.31 7.77 17.28
CA ARG A 101 -7.20 7.55 18.74
C ARG A 101 -7.23 8.85 19.54
N LEU A 102 -7.12 10.00 18.87
CA LEU A 102 -7.16 11.34 19.44
C LEU A 102 -8.39 12.11 18.94
N ALA A 103 -9.41 11.42 18.43
CA ALA A 103 -10.60 12.04 17.86
C ALA A 103 -11.33 12.92 18.89
N GLU A 104 -11.35 12.53 20.15
CA GLU A 104 -11.96 13.30 21.26
C GLU A 104 -11.24 14.63 21.55
N HIS A 105 -9.98 14.74 21.14
CA HIS A 105 -9.16 15.94 21.33
C HIS A 105 -8.99 16.77 20.05
N LEU A 106 -9.72 16.43 18.98
CA LEU A 106 -9.62 17.13 17.70
C LEU A 106 -10.19 18.56 17.83
N ALA A 107 -9.36 19.55 17.52
CA ALA A 107 -9.77 20.93 17.34
C ALA A 107 -9.59 21.34 15.87
N VAL A 108 -10.57 22.02 15.28
CA VAL A 108 -10.45 22.55 13.92
C VAL A 108 -10.32 24.08 14.01
N VAL A 109 -9.18 24.60 13.59
CA VAL A 109 -8.87 26.04 13.63
C VAL A 109 -8.45 26.50 12.25
N GLY A 110 -9.10 27.53 11.71
CA GLY A 110 -8.85 28.00 10.33
C GLY A 110 -9.05 26.92 9.26
N GLY A 111 -9.93 25.94 9.51
CA GLY A 111 -10.17 24.81 8.62
C GLY A 111 -9.10 23.71 8.64
N VAL A 112 -8.15 23.77 9.58
CA VAL A 112 -7.08 22.78 9.73
C VAL A 112 -7.27 21.99 11.04
N GLU A 113 -7.12 20.67 10.97
CA GLU A 113 -7.15 19.77 12.12
C GLU A 113 -5.91 19.96 13.01
N HIS A 114 -6.14 20.13 14.31
CA HIS A 114 -5.10 20.24 15.33
C HIS A 114 -5.42 19.36 16.55
N TRP A 115 -4.37 19.02 17.30
CA TRP A 115 -4.47 18.29 18.56
C TRP A 115 -3.64 18.95 19.66
N PRO A 116 -4.11 18.97 20.91
CA PRO A 116 -3.34 19.42 22.06
C PRO A 116 -2.05 18.63 22.24
N ARG A 117 -0.94 19.35 22.46
CA ARG A 117 0.39 18.79 22.70
C ARG A 117 0.40 17.73 23.80
N GLY A 118 -0.29 17.99 24.91
CA GLY A 118 -0.38 17.09 26.06
C GLY A 118 -1.03 15.75 25.70
N ALA A 119 -2.03 15.75 24.83
CA ALA A 119 -2.68 14.54 24.33
C ALA A 119 -1.72 13.72 23.44
N VAL A 120 -0.95 14.38 22.57
CA VAL A 120 0.09 13.74 21.76
C VAL A 120 1.21 13.15 22.63
N LEU A 121 1.64 13.88 23.67
CA LEU A 121 2.63 13.39 24.64
C LEU A 121 2.09 12.22 25.46
N ALA A 122 0.83 12.24 25.86
CA ALA A 122 0.17 11.12 26.54
C ALA A 122 0.16 9.88 25.63
N LEU A 123 -0.25 10.03 24.37
CA LEU A 123 -0.21 8.96 23.38
C LEU A 123 1.21 8.38 23.22
N ARG A 124 2.24 9.23 23.13
CA ARG A 124 3.64 8.81 23.04
C ARG A 124 4.08 8.05 24.28
N ARG A 125 3.70 8.48 25.48
CA ARG A 125 3.98 7.77 26.74
C ARG A 125 3.30 6.39 26.77
N THR A 126 2.05 6.29 26.34
CA THR A 126 1.35 4.99 26.22
C THR A 126 2.01 4.07 25.18
N GLN A 127 2.64 4.62 24.14
CA GLN A 127 3.40 3.83 23.18
C GLN A 127 4.74 3.35 23.73
N ALA A 128 5.48 4.23 24.43
CA ALA A 128 6.76 3.89 25.02
C ALA A 128 6.65 2.89 26.19
N SER A 129 5.55 2.94 26.94
CA SER A 129 5.22 1.98 28.00
C SER A 129 4.63 0.67 27.47
N ARG A 130 4.22 0.63 26.20
CA ARG A 130 3.86 -0.62 25.56
C ARG A 130 5.16 -1.40 25.37
N PRO A 131 5.31 -2.62 25.94
CA PRO A 131 6.44 -3.46 25.58
C PRO A 131 6.47 -3.53 24.06
N ALA A 132 7.65 -3.31 23.47
CA ALA A 132 7.84 -3.32 22.03
C ALA A 132 7.00 -4.46 21.46
N ALA A 133 6.00 -4.14 20.64
CA ALA A 133 5.17 -5.15 19.99
C ALA A 133 6.16 -6.12 19.33
N GLY A 134 6.17 -7.34 19.84
CA GLY A 134 7.34 -8.22 19.83
C GLY A 134 8.09 -8.20 18.51
N GLY A 135 9.27 -7.59 18.51
CA GLY A 135 10.33 -8.08 17.64
C GLY A 135 10.53 -9.55 17.99
N ARG A 136 10.52 -10.41 16.96
CA ARG A 136 10.70 -11.87 17.05
C ARG A 136 11.68 -12.21 18.19
N PRO A 137 11.27 -12.95 19.23
CA PRO A 137 12.19 -13.41 20.26
C PRO A 137 13.39 -14.08 19.57
N LYS A 138 14.60 -13.70 19.98
CA LYS A 138 15.83 -14.33 19.49
C LYS A 138 15.68 -15.84 19.77
N ARG A 139 15.52 -16.66 18.72
CA ARG A 139 15.28 -18.13 18.72
C ARG A 139 13.82 -18.65 18.74
N ALA A 140 12.80 -17.81 18.54
CA ALA A 140 11.50 -18.33 18.12
C ALA A 140 11.58 -18.70 16.63
N GLY A 141 12.03 -19.93 16.32
CA GLY A 141 11.85 -20.52 14.99
C GLY A 141 10.37 -20.46 14.59
N ASP A 142 10.07 -20.45 13.28
CA ASP A 142 8.69 -20.68 12.86
C ASP A 142 8.29 -22.02 13.52
N GLN A 143 7.25 -22.04 14.38
CA GLN A 143 6.87 -23.26 15.13
C GLN A 143 6.59 -24.44 14.18
N ILE A 144 6.30 -24.09 12.93
CA ILE A 144 6.07 -24.98 11.80
C ILE A 144 6.94 -24.47 10.64
N PRO A 145 7.69 -25.36 9.97
CA PRO A 145 8.38 -25.04 8.72
C PRO A 145 7.45 -24.41 7.69
N ARG A 146 7.92 -23.38 6.97
CA ARG A 146 7.06 -22.57 6.07
C ARG A 146 6.40 -23.38 4.96
N ASP A 147 7.08 -24.41 4.51
CA ASP A 147 6.62 -25.39 3.53
C ASP A 147 5.44 -26.23 4.04
N GLN A 148 5.30 -26.43 5.34
CA GLN A 148 4.21 -27.22 5.94
C GLN A 148 2.94 -26.41 6.25
N ILE A 149 3.01 -25.07 6.19
CA ILE A 149 1.90 -24.20 6.58
C ILE A 149 0.67 -24.45 5.69
N LEU A 150 0.86 -24.60 4.38
CA LEU A 150 -0.25 -24.83 3.46
C LEU A 150 -0.92 -26.18 3.73
N ASP A 151 -0.15 -27.25 3.87
CA ASP A 151 -0.68 -28.60 4.10
C ASP A 151 -1.44 -28.70 5.42
N LEU A 152 -0.91 -28.11 6.50
CA LEU A 152 -1.59 -28.10 7.79
C LEU A 152 -2.84 -27.20 7.78
N THR A 153 -2.80 -26.07 7.08
CA THR A 153 -3.97 -25.22 6.90
C THR A 153 -5.05 -25.91 6.05
N ALA A 154 -4.65 -26.71 5.06
CA ALA A 154 -5.57 -27.50 4.23
C ALA A 154 -6.35 -28.50 5.08
N GLN A 155 -5.68 -29.22 5.98
CA GLN A 155 -6.34 -30.15 6.92
C GLN A 155 -7.39 -29.45 7.80
N LEU A 156 -7.09 -28.23 8.28
CA LEU A 156 -8.06 -27.45 9.05
C LEU A 156 -9.26 -27.00 8.19
N LEU A 157 -8.99 -26.60 6.95
CA LEU A 157 -10.03 -26.19 6.00
C LEU A 157 -10.91 -27.37 5.55
N ASP A 158 -10.35 -28.57 5.44
CA ASP A 158 -11.09 -29.80 5.14
C ASP A 158 -11.99 -30.24 6.30
N ALA A 159 -11.51 -30.10 7.53
CA ALA A 159 -12.31 -30.39 8.72
C ALA A 159 -13.45 -29.39 8.93
N ASP A 160 -13.24 -28.13 8.56
CA ASP A 160 -14.23 -27.06 8.67
C ASP A 160 -14.01 -25.98 7.59
N PRO A 161 -14.87 -25.94 6.55
CA PRO A 161 -14.80 -24.92 5.49
C PRO A 161 -14.90 -23.48 6.00
N ALA A 162 -15.52 -23.27 7.17
CA ALA A 162 -15.67 -21.97 7.82
C ALA A 162 -14.44 -21.55 8.65
N THR A 163 -13.36 -22.35 8.65
CA THR A 163 -12.10 -22.07 9.35
C THR A 163 -11.62 -20.64 9.09
N THR A 164 -11.31 -19.92 10.18
CA THR A 164 -10.89 -18.51 10.15
C THR A 164 -9.38 -18.39 10.33
N ALA A 165 -8.81 -17.25 9.93
CA ALA A 165 -7.40 -16.95 10.18
C ALA A 165 -7.03 -16.97 11.67
N ALA A 166 -7.97 -16.59 12.56
CA ALA A 166 -7.77 -16.67 14.00
C ALA A 166 -7.60 -18.13 14.45
N ARG A 167 -8.48 -19.04 14.00
CA ARG A 167 -8.38 -20.47 14.30
C ARG A 167 -7.06 -21.08 13.81
N VAL A 168 -6.62 -20.72 12.61
CA VAL A 168 -5.32 -21.17 12.06
C VAL A 168 -4.16 -20.62 12.89
N THR A 169 -4.19 -19.35 13.28
CA THR A 169 -3.18 -18.76 14.17
C THR A 169 -3.13 -19.46 15.53
N ASP A 170 -4.28 -19.72 16.14
CA ASP A 170 -4.36 -20.38 17.45
C ASP A 170 -3.87 -21.83 17.39
N THR A 171 -4.16 -22.52 16.29
CA THR A 171 -3.81 -23.93 16.11
C THR A 171 -2.35 -24.14 15.69
N LEU A 172 -1.86 -23.29 14.78
CA LEU A 172 -0.56 -23.46 14.12
C LEU A 172 0.53 -22.52 14.66
N GLY A 173 0.18 -21.55 15.51
CA GLY A 173 1.14 -20.59 16.07
C GLY A 173 1.72 -19.62 15.04
N VAL A 174 1.07 -19.47 13.87
CA VAL A 174 1.53 -18.58 12.78
C VAL A 174 0.91 -17.19 12.87
N HIS A 175 1.59 -16.19 12.30
CA HIS A 175 1.06 -14.84 12.22
C HIS A 175 -0.28 -14.81 11.45
N ARG A 176 -1.20 -13.94 11.87
CA ARG A 176 -2.54 -13.80 11.28
C ARG A 176 -2.51 -13.60 9.76
N ASP A 177 -1.58 -12.79 9.26
CA ASP A 177 -1.46 -12.53 7.81
C ASP A 177 -1.00 -13.78 7.04
N THR A 178 -0.15 -14.61 7.65
CA THR A 178 0.29 -15.88 7.09
C THR A 178 -0.88 -16.86 7.02
N ALA A 179 -1.65 -16.97 8.11
CA ALA A 179 -2.87 -17.77 8.16
C ALA A 179 -3.90 -17.31 7.10
N GLN A 180 -4.14 -16.00 7.00
CA GLN A 180 -5.06 -15.43 6.03
C GLN A 180 -4.61 -15.71 4.59
N ARG A 181 -3.31 -15.58 4.31
CA ARG A 181 -2.75 -15.86 2.97
C ARG A 181 -2.91 -17.34 2.60
N ALA A 182 -2.57 -18.25 3.52
CA ALA A 182 -2.72 -19.69 3.31
C ALA A 182 -4.18 -20.07 3.01
N LEU A 183 -5.14 -19.58 3.81
CA LEU A 183 -6.57 -19.82 3.59
C LEU A 183 -7.05 -19.27 2.25
N THR A 184 -6.64 -18.06 1.87
CA THR A 184 -7.03 -17.47 0.58
C THR A 184 -6.51 -18.31 -0.58
N THR A 185 -5.23 -18.73 -0.55
CA THR A 185 -4.63 -19.58 -1.58
C THR A 185 -5.37 -20.91 -1.72
N LEU A 186 -5.56 -21.65 -0.64
CA LEU A 186 -6.22 -22.96 -0.65
C LEU A 186 -7.67 -22.87 -1.14
N ARG A 187 -8.41 -21.85 -0.70
CA ARG A 187 -9.78 -21.61 -1.18
C ARG A 187 -9.79 -21.31 -2.66
N ALA A 188 -8.87 -20.47 -3.15
CA ALA A 188 -8.78 -20.13 -4.56
C ALA A 188 -8.49 -21.36 -5.43
N GLU A 189 -7.54 -22.20 -5.02
CA GLU A 189 -7.20 -23.45 -5.71
C GLU A 189 -8.40 -24.39 -5.80
N ARG A 190 -9.08 -24.64 -4.67
CA ARG A 190 -10.25 -25.52 -4.64
C ARG A 190 -11.44 -24.98 -5.44
N ILE A 191 -11.67 -23.66 -5.41
CA ILE A 191 -12.69 -23.01 -6.25
C ILE A 191 -12.33 -23.20 -7.73
N ALA A 192 -11.07 -23.01 -8.12
CA ALA A 192 -10.61 -23.20 -9.49
C ALA A 192 -10.76 -24.66 -9.95
N ASP A 193 -10.43 -25.63 -9.10
CA ASP A 193 -10.63 -27.06 -9.37
C ASP A 193 -12.12 -27.39 -9.54
N HIS A 194 -12.97 -26.86 -8.67
CA HIS A 194 -14.40 -27.08 -8.74
C HIS A 194 -15.02 -26.50 -10.01
N LEU A 195 -14.62 -25.29 -10.41
CA LEU A 195 -15.03 -24.65 -11.66
C LEU A 195 -14.54 -25.40 -12.90
N THR A 196 -13.39 -26.08 -12.82
CA THR A 196 -12.85 -26.89 -13.93
C THR A 196 -13.78 -28.07 -14.23
N THR A 197 -14.32 -28.70 -13.18
CA THR A 197 -15.29 -29.81 -13.27
C THR A 197 -16.71 -29.32 -13.57
N HIS A 198 -17.11 -28.17 -13.00
CA HIS A 198 -18.48 -27.63 -13.06
C HIS A 198 -18.52 -26.27 -13.76
N ARG A 199 -18.28 -26.27 -15.08
CA ARG A 199 -18.11 -25.04 -15.89
C ARG A 199 -19.32 -24.09 -15.93
N ALA A 200 -20.51 -24.56 -15.53
CA ALA A 200 -21.72 -23.74 -15.50
C ALA A 200 -21.82 -22.85 -14.25
N LEU A 201 -21.00 -23.10 -13.22
CA LEU A 201 -21.04 -22.36 -11.97
C LEU A 201 -20.32 -21.02 -12.08
N THR A 202 -20.81 -20.02 -11.35
CA THR A 202 -20.02 -18.81 -11.05
C THR A 202 -19.04 -19.10 -9.91
N PRO A 203 -17.98 -18.27 -9.74
CA PRO A 203 -17.05 -18.42 -8.61
C PRO A 203 -17.73 -18.40 -7.24
N GLU A 204 -18.75 -17.56 -7.07
CA GLU A 204 -19.52 -17.46 -5.82
C GLU A 204 -20.36 -18.71 -5.58
N GLN A 205 -20.96 -19.29 -6.64
CA GLN A 205 -21.70 -20.55 -6.55
C GLN A 205 -20.75 -21.71 -6.20
N ALA A 206 -19.60 -21.79 -6.86
CA ALA A 206 -18.58 -22.78 -6.54
C ALA A 206 -18.09 -22.66 -5.09
N ALA A 207 -17.86 -21.44 -4.60
CA ALA A 207 -17.48 -21.21 -3.21
C ALA A 207 -18.59 -21.61 -2.21
N ALA A 208 -19.85 -21.37 -2.55
CA ALA A 208 -21.00 -21.76 -1.73
C ALA A 208 -21.18 -23.29 -1.70
N GLU A 209 -21.03 -23.97 -2.83
CA GLU A 209 -21.07 -25.44 -2.90
C GLU A 209 -19.93 -26.10 -2.10
N LEU A 210 -18.76 -25.45 -2.03
CA LEU A 210 -17.63 -25.85 -1.19
C LEU A 210 -17.83 -25.50 0.30
N GLY A 211 -18.96 -24.89 0.68
CA GLY A 211 -19.31 -24.57 2.06
C GLY A 211 -18.60 -23.34 2.65
N TYR A 212 -17.96 -22.50 1.81
CA TYR A 212 -17.20 -21.36 2.31
C TYR A 212 -18.10 -20.16 2.66
N PRO A 213 -17.84 -19.45 3.79
CA PRO A 213 -18.62 -18.26 4.15
C PRO A 213 -18.43 -17.10 3.16
N ALA A 214 -19.53 -16.49 2.70
CA ALA A 214 -19.52 -15.41 1.69
C ALA A 214 -18.59 -14.23 2.06
N GLY A 215 -18.53 -13.86 3.35
CA GLY A 215 -17.67 -12.77 3.84
C GLY A 215 -16.16 -13.06 3.76
N GLN A 216 -15.76 -14.31 3.51
CA GLN A 216 -14.37 -14.75 3.53
C GLN A 216 -13.81 -15.12 2.14
N VAL A 217 -14.64 -15.13 1.09
CA VAL A 217 -14.25 -15.70 -0.21
C VAL A 217 -14.01 -14.69 -1.32
N ARG A 218 -14.36 -13.41 -1.15
CA ARG A 218 -14.22 -12.39 -2.20
C ARG A 218 -12.82 -12.34 -2.85
N THR A 219 -11.76 -12.43 -2.05
CA THR A 219 -10.39 -12.45 -2.59
C THR A 219 -10.05 -13.80 -3.22
N ALA A 220 -10.53 -14.90 -2.64
CA ALA A 220 -10.30 -16.24 -3.13
C ALA A 220 -11.00 -16.51 -4.47
N THR A 221 -12.23 -16.03 -4.67
CA THR A 221 -12.96 -16.16 -5.94
C THR A 221 -12.25 -15.42 -7.07
N ARG A 222 -11.76 -14.21 -6.81
CA ARG A 222 -10.98 -13.43 -7.77
C ARG A 222 -9.66 -14.14 -8.13
N GLN A 223 -8.94 -14.62 -7.11
CA GLN A 223 -7.71 -15.38 -7.31
C GLN A 223 -7.95 -16.70 -8.06
N ALA A 224 -9.09 -17.38 -7.82
CA ALA A 224 -9.46 -18.61 -8.54
C ALA A 224 -9.63 -18.37 -10.05
N LEU A 225 -10.24 -17.24 -10.44
CA LEU A 225 -10.34 -16.86 -11.85
C LEU A 225 -8.96 -16.61 -12.48
N THR A 226 -8.04 -15.98 -11.74
CA THR A 226 -6.65 -15.79 -12.17
C THR A 226 -5.93 -17.13 -12.35
N LEU A 227 -6.12 -18.09 -11.42
CA LEU A 227 -5.58 -19.45 -11.55
C LEU A 227 -6.12 -20.15 -12.81
N LEU A 228 -7.42 -20.02 -13.11
CA LEU A 228 -8.03 -20.60 -14.31
C LEU A 228 -7.45 -20.00 -15.60
N ARG A 229 -7.22 -18.69 -15.65
CA ARG A 229 -6.53 -18.04 -16.78
C ARG A 229 -5.12 -18.59 -16.95
N GLY A 230 -4.37 -18.75 -15.86
CA GLY A 230 -3.04 -19.35 -15.92
C GLY A 230 -3.05 -20.80 -16.41
N ARG A 231 -4.01 -21.61 -15.96
CA ARG A 231 -4.21 -22.98 -16.47
C ARG A 231 -4.57 -23.00 -17.95
N ALA A 232 -5.40 -22.07 -18.41
CA ALA A 232 -5.76 -21.94 -19.82
C ALA A 232 -4.57 -21.52 -20.69
N ALA A 233 -3.64 -20.71 -20.16
CA ALA A 233 -2.42 -20.31 -20.85
C ALA A 233 -1.33 -21.39 -20.84
N ALA A 234 -1.40 -22.38 -19.94
CA ALA A 234 -0.34 -23.38 -19.78
C ALA A 234 0.03 -24.15 -21.07
N PRO A 235 -0.92 -24.61 -21.92
CA PRO A 235 -0.58 -25.26 -23.19
C PRO A 235 0.18 -24.35 -24.15
N TYR A 236 -0.19 -23.06 -24.20
CA TYR A 236 0.49 -22.07 -25.03
C TYR A 236 1.92 -21.81 -24.53
N LEU A 237 2.09 -21.61 -23.23
CA LEU A 237 3.40 -21.41 -22.62
C LEU A 237 4.32 -22.63 -22.82
N ALA A 238 3.76 -23.84 -22.75
CA ALA A 238 4.49 -25.07 -23.05
C ALA A 238 4.98 -25.12 -24.52
N ALA A 239 4.12 -24.72 -25.48
CA ALA A 239 4.50 -24.64 -26.89
C ALA A 239 5.60 -23.61 -27.16
N VAL A 240 5.59 -22.47 -26.45
CA VAL A 240 6.66 -21.47 -26.52
C VAL A 240 7.98 -22.03 -25.97
N VAL A 241 7.96 -22.68 -24.81
CA VAL A 241 9.15 -23.31 -24.23
C VAL A 241 9.71 -24.39 -25.15
N GLU A 242 8.85 -25.19 -25.78
CA GLU A 242 9.24 -26.18 -26.80
C GLU A 242 9.96 -25.55 -27.98
N ALA A 243 9.42 -24.45 -28.53
CA ALA A 243 10.04 -23.73 -29.64
C ALA A 243 11.41 -23.15 -29.24
N LEU A 244 11.50 -22.50 -28.07
CA LEU A 244 12.76 -21.97 -27.53
C LEU A 244 13.81 -23.07 -27.32
N ARG A 245 13.40 -24.25 -26.84
CA ARG A 245 14.30 -25.38 -26.64
C ARG A 245 14.79 -25.96 -27.97
N THR A 246 13.90 -26.09 -28.95
CA THR A 246 14.25 -26.55 -30.30
C THR A 246 15.27 -25.61 -30.96
N ALA A 247 15.17 -24.31 -30.67
CA ALA A 247 16.14 -23.29 -31.11
C ALA A 247 17.43 -23.23 -30.27
N GLY A 248 17.56 -24.05 -29.21
CA GLY A 248 18.72 -24.03 -28.31
C GLY A 248 18.80 -22.81 -27.40
N LEU A 249 17.70 -22.07 -27.20
CA LEU A 249 17.65 -20.82 -26.44
C LEU A 249 17.24 -20.99 -24.97
N THR A 250 16.83 -22.19 -24.54
CA THR A 250 16.55 -22.52 -23.13
C THR A 250 16.99 -23.94 -22.80
N ASP A 251 17.21 -24.22 -21.51
CA ASP A 251 17.62 -25.54 -21.03
C ASP A 251 16.45 -26.53 -21.09
N PRO A 252 16.66 -27.79 -21.54
CA PRO A 252 15.63 -28.82 -21.60
C PRO A 252 14.83 -29.06 -20.31
N ALA A 253 15.39 -28.75 -19.13
CA ALA A 253 14.69 -28.90 -17.85
C ALA A 253 13.83 -27.67 -17.44
N THR A 254 13.84 -26.59 -18.22
CA THR A 254 13.20 -25.32 -17.82
C THR A 254 11.70 -25.34 -18.07
N ALA A 255 10.93 -25.50 -16.99
CA ALA A 255 9.49 -25.20 -17.02
C ALA A 255 9.24 -23.69 -16.90
N PRO A 256 8.18 -23.14 -17.52
CA PRO A 256 7.82 -21.75 -17.35
C PRO A 256 7.38 -21.52 -15.90
N ALA A 257 8.00 -20.55 -15.21
CA ALA A 257 7.59 -20.16 -13.88
C ALA A 257 6.36 -19.25 -13.99
N VAL A 258 5.17 -19.78 -13.68
CA VAL A 258 3.92 -19.01 -13.68
C VAL A 258 3.75 -18.31 -12.33
N HIS A 259 3.54 -17.00 -12.38
CA HIS A 259 3.34 -16.12 -11.26
C HIS A 259 1.94 -15.49 -11.33
N TYR A 260 1.28 -15.40 -10.18
CA TYR A 260 -0.01 -14.77 -10.03
C TYR A 260 0.18 -13.50 -9.20
N ASP A 261 0.10 -12.33 -9.85
CA ASP A 261 0.31 -11.03 -9.21
C ASP A 261 -1.02 -10.28 -9.11
N GLY A 262 -1.70 -10.47 -7.99
CA GLY A 262 -3.06 -9.98 -7.82
C GLY A 262 -4.02 -10.63 -8.81
N ASP A 263 -4.43 -9.86 -9.82
CA ASP A 263 -5.42 -10.27 -10.80
C ASP A 263 -4.80 -10.60 -12.17
N THR A 264 -3.47 -10.51 -12.31
CA THR A 264 -2.78 -10.80 -13.56
C THR A 264 -1.97 -12.10 -13.49
N VAL A 265 -1.89 -12.77 -14.64
CA VAL A 265 -1.01 -13.93 -14.85
C VAL A 265 0.24 -13.48 -15.58
N ARG A 266 1.39 -13.87 -15.03
CA ARG A 266 2.69 -13.71 -15.67
C ARG A 266 3.40 -15.05 -15.76
N ALA A 267 4.24 -15.22 -16.76
CA ALA A 267 5.12 -16.36 -16.85
C ALA A 267 6.53 -15.91 -17.22
N ALA A 268 7.55 -16.54 -16.63
CA ALA A 268 8.93 -16.28 -16.98
C ALA A 268 9.63 -17.55 -17.46
N VAL A 269 10.39 -17.42 -18.55
CA VAL A 269 11.22 -18.47 -19.12
C VAL A 269 12.68 -18.00 -19.12
N PRO A 270 13.53 -18.52 -18.22
CA PRO A 270 14.96 -18.29 -18.28
C PRO A 270 15.56 -18.74 -19.63
N LEU A 271 16.42 -17.93 -20.21
CA LEU A 271 17.11 -18.24 -21.46
C LEU A 271 18.55 -18.74 -21.20
N ALA A 272 19.11 -19.50 -22.15
CA ALA A 272 20.44 -20.09 -22.09
C ALA A 272 21.55 -19.01 -22.12
N ALA A 273 22.74 -19.34 -21.60
CA ALA A 273 23.91 -18.46 -21.69
C ALA A 273 24.27 -18.22 -23.17
N GLY A 274 24.22 -16.97 -23.62
CA GLY A 274 24.43 -16.58 -25.03
C GLY A 274 23.16 -16.22 -25.80
N ALA A 275 21.96 -16.36 -25.21
CA ALA A 275 20.74 -15.83 -25.80
C ALA A 275 20.73 -14.29 -25.80
N PRO A 276 19.94 -13.63 -26.67
CA PRO A 276 19.86 -12.17 -26.78
C PRO A 276 19.39 -11.44 -25.51
N ALA A 277 18.73 -12.16 -24.60
CA ALA A 277 18.25 -11.66 -23.32
C ALA A 277 18.48 -12.69 -22.20
N ALA A 278 18.31 -12.27 -20.95
CA ALA A 278 18.48 -13.17 -19.81
C ALA A 278 17.26 -14.07 -19.61
N ALA A 279 16.05 -13.54 -19.79
CA ALA A 279 14.80 -14.27 -19.71
C ALA A 279 13.74 -13.65 -20.64
N LEU A 280 12.72 -14.44 -20.94
CA LEU A 280 11.51 -13.99 -21.63
C LEU A 280 10.35 -13.98 -20.62
N VAL A 281 9.60 -12.88 -20.59
CA VAL A 281 8.50 -12.66 -19.65
C VAL A 281 7.21 -12.46 -20.43
N TRP A 282 6.23 -13.31 -20.18
CA TRP A 282 4.87 -13.16 -20.65
C TRP A 282 4.02 -12.50 -19.58
N ASP A 283 3.21 -11.53 -19.98
CA ASP A 283 2.21 -10.87 -19.16
C ASP A 283 0.88 -10.92 -19.92
N GLU A 284 -0.18 -11.37 -19.25
CA GLU A 284 -1.46 -11.63 -19.94
C GLU A 284 -2.11 -10.37 -20.55
N GLU A 285 -1.77 -9.17 -20.05
CA GLU A 285 -2.33 -7.90 -20.52
C GLU A 285 -1.44 -7.25 -21.57
N THR A 286 -0.12 -7.34 -21.39
CA THR A 286 0.86 -6.56 -22.18
C THR A 286 1.68 -7.41 -23.14
N GLY A 287 1.55 -8.74 -23.11
CA GLY A 287 2.21 -9.67 -24.02
C GLY A 287 3.64 -10.02 -23.60
N TRP A 288 4.50 -10.23 -24.59
CA TRP A 288 5.85 -10.74 -24.36
C TRP A 288 6.89 -9.63 -24.27
N HIS A 289 7.78 -9.77 -23.28
CA HIS A 289 8.88 -8.86 -22.99
C HIS A 289 10.17 -9.62 -22.76
N THR A 290 11.31 -8.98 -23.00
CA THR A 290 12.59 -9.45 -22.49
C THR A 290 12.83 -8.96 -21.06
N ALA A 291 13.73 -9.64 -20.35
CA ALA A 291 14.21 -9.22 -19.05
C ALA A 291 15.73 -9.35 -18.97
N ASP A 292 16.35 -8.42 -18.22
CA ASP A 292 17.81 -8.32 -18.07
C ASP A 292 18.35 -9.27 -16.98
N SER A 293 17.47 -9.88 -16.19
CA SER A 293 17.82 -10.74 -15.07
C SER A 293 17.17 -12.12 -15.18
N ARG A 294 17.97 -13.17 -14.97
CA ARG A 294 17.49 -14.56 -14.84
C ARG A 294 16.85 -14.85 -13.48
N ARG A 295 17.34 -14.18 -12.43
CA ARG A 295 16.95 -14.48 -11.04
C ARG A 295 15.66 -13.78 -10.64
N HIS A 296 15.46 -12.58 -11.16
CA HIS A 296 14.28 -11.75 -10.91
C HIS A 296 13.84 -11.13 -12.24
N PRO A 297 13.29 -11.95 -13.14
CA PRO A 297 12.87 -11.48 -14.45
C PRO A 297 11.71 -10.51 -14.29
N ALA A 298 11.98 -9.23 -14.52
CA ALA A 298 10.98 -8.17 -14.63
C ALA A 298 10.99 -7.67 -16.08
N ALA A 299 9.81 -7.44 -16.65
CA ALA A 299 9.68 -6.96 -18.02
C ALA A 299 10.46 -5.65 -18.22
N SER A 300 11.34 -5.61 -19.22
CA SER A 300 12.12 -4.42 -19.59
C SER A 300 11.73 -3.87 -20.96
N THR A 301 11.73 -4.72 -21.99
CA THR A 301 11.52 -4.30 -23.38
C THR A 301 10.43 -5.15 -24.04
N PRO A 302 9.38 -4.54 -24.62
CA PRO A 302 8.36 -5.29 -25.34
C PRO A 302 8.98 -5.94 -26.58
N LEU A 303 8.65 -7.22 -26.79
CA LEU A 303 9.12 -7.99 -27.94
C LEU A 303 8.16 -7.88 -29.12
N LEU A 304 6.85 -7.87 -28.82
CA LEU A 304 5.77 -7.80 -29.80
C LEU A 304 4.63 -6.97 -29.23
N ASP A 305 4.39 -5.79 -29.79
CA ASP A 305 3.32 -4.90 -29.32
C ASP A 305 1.93 -5.49 -29.59
N GLY A 306 1.08 -5.54 -28.57
CA GLY A 306 -0.34 -5.85 -28.70
C GLY A 306 -0.70 -7.32 -28.95
N HIS A 307 0.28 -8.23 -28.94
CA HIS A 307 0.04 -9.67 -29.13
C HIS A 307 0.34 -10.44 -27.85
N THR A 308 -0.71 -10.88 -27.17
CA THR A 308 -0.59 -11.69 -25.94
C THR A 308 -0.33 -13.17 -26.24
N HIS A 309 -0.74 -13.67 -27.40
CA HIS A 309 -0.53 -15.07 -27.81
C HIS A 309 -0.03 -15.18 -29.26
N PRO A 310 1.12 -14.57 -29.62
CA PRO A 310 1.71 -14.76 -30.95
C PRO A 310 2.08 -16.23 -31.17
N ASP A 311 2.11 -16.65 -32.43
CA ASP A 311 2.67 -17.95 -32.81
C ASP A 311 4.10 -18.08 -32.24
N PRO A 312 4.48 -19.23 -31.64
CA PRO A 312 5.80 -19.42 -31.06
C PRO A 312 6.96 -19.13 -32.04
N THR A 313 6.77 -19.34 -33.34
CA THR A 313 7.76 -19.05 -34.38
C THR A 313 7.90 -17.55 -34.63
N THR A 314 6.79 -16.81 -34.61
CA THR A 314 6.83 -15.33 -34.66
C THR A 314 7.58 -14.75 -33.46
N LEU A 315 7.32 -15.30 -32.27
CA LEU A 315 8.02 -14.91 -31.05
C LEU A 315 9.52 -15.21 -31.13
N LEU A 316 9.89 -16.39 -31.62
CA LEU A 316 11.28 -16.78 -31.82
C LEU A 316 12.00 -15.83 -32.78
N ASN A 317 11.39 -15.53 -33.93
CA ASN A 317 11.95 -14.61 -34.91
C ASN A 317 12.15 -13.20 -34.35
N ALA A 318 11.22 -12.71 -33.54
CA ALA A 318 11.34 -11.40 -32.89
C ALA A 318 12.42 -11.38 -31.80
N LEU A 319 12.72 -12.51 -31.17
CA LEU A 319 13.79 -12.62 -30.17
C LEU A 319 15.18 -12.66 -30.80
N THR A 320 15.31 -13.21 -32.02
CA THR A 320 16.62 -13.45 -32.67
C THR A 320 17.03 -12.38 -33.69
N ASN A 321 16.11 -11.50 -34.12
CA ASN A 321 16.36 -10.41 -35.06
C ASN A 321 16.56 -9.08 -34.34
#